data_AF-A0A3P7EDJ3-F1
#
_entry.id   AF-A0A3P7EDJ3-F1
#
_cell.length_a   1.000
_cell.length_b   1.000
_cell.length_c   1.000
_cell.angle_alpha   90.00
_cell.angle_beta   90.00
_cell.angle_gamma   90.00
#
_symmetry.space_group_name_H-M   'P 1'
#
loop_
_entity.id
_entity.type
_entity.pdbx_description
1 polymer ?
#
loop_
_entity_poly.entity_id
_entity_poly.type
_entity_poly.pdbx_seq_one_letter_code
_entity_poly.pdbx_strand_id
1 'polypeptide(L)'
;MRFISGHEVFPLIDPMFYVFYVNEGSLKALEVSVALGSVHKLQCVIEEITRVPVAEQALLVSGGEGLQSEKQVSYYQGAGTESNPLFLFRKLYKEDGQGIELANNDELYTLCSGLYDELHVLDSSTISRPLITRYCDAGRLGLKVAERCLQLCARLVQDHQLLHQGWLALISNLYDSRTQIEKKSERFLSRYERLKTMKIKAETLLQDFDNVLRTLQQIKIPSALLSNSYKLQGSSKIAEECTLYEYIARADPQNSLEEMSEQVNMLLSKTSDTEYKQVVSNMRYVSEEVSNPEIRNIRGINTRLTQLDAMFHSKER
;
A
#
# COMPACT_ATOMS: atom_id res chain seq x y z
N MET A 1 -1.82 33.62 -59.42
CA MET A 1 -1.53 34.34 -58.15
C MET A 1 -1.38 33.27 -57.08
N ARG A 2 -0.18 33.11 -56.52
CA ARG A 2 0.18 31.96 -55.67
C ARG A 2 -0.61 32.00 -54.35
N PHE A 3 -1.35 30.92 -54.10
CA PHE A 3 -1.89 30.57 -52.79
C PHE A 3 -0.73 30.17 -51.88
N ILE A 4 -0.59 30.86 -50.76
CA ILE A 4 0.26 30.42 -49.64
C ILE A 4 -0.71 30.08 -48.52
N SER A 5 -1.11 28.81 -48.47
CA SER A 5 -1.86 28.22 -47.36
C SER A 5 -0.91 28.06 -46.18
N GLY A 6 -0.91 29.03 -45.27
CA GLY A 6 -0.25 28.93 -43.97
C GLY A 6 -0.99 27.95 -43.09
N HIS A 7 -0.65 26.66 -43.19
CA HIS A 7 -0.91 25.73 -42.11
C HIS A 7 0.14 25.99 -41.03
N GLU A 8 -0.22 26.85 -40.07
CA GLU A 8 0.48 26.92 -38.79
C GLU A 8 0.33 25.57 -38.10
N VAL A 9 1.42 24.80 -38.10
CA VAL A 9 1.53 23.55 -37.36
C VAL A 9 1.63 23.93 -35.90
N PHE A 10 0.52 23.84 -35.17
CA PHE A 10 0.54 23.89 -33.71
C PHE A 10 1.54 22.85 -33.20
N PRO A 11 2.48 23.22 -32.32
CA PRO A 11 3.46 22.27 -31.81
C PRO A 11 2.69 21.18 -31.06
N LEU A 12 2.80 19.95 -31.57
CA LEU A 12 2.37 18.74 -30.86
C LEU A 12 3.11 18.75 -29.53
N ILE A 13 2.39 19.08 -28.45
CA ILE A 13 2.89 18.94 -27.09
C ILE A 13 3.24 17.45 -26.96
N ASP A 14 4.53 17.16 -26.78
CA ASP A 14 4.98 15.79 -26.59
C ASP A 14 4.15 15.17 -25.46
N PRO A 15 3.60 13.97 -25.65
CA PRO A 15 2.73 13.38 -24.67
C PRO A 15 3.53 13.24 -23.36
N MET A 16 2.93 13.69 -22.27
CA MET A 16 3.53 13.68 -20.93
C MET A 16 2.84 12.63 -20.05
N PHE A 17 3.61 12.07 -19.12
CA PHE A 17 3.15 11.14 -18.12
C PHE A 17 3.13 11.83 -16.75
N TYR A 18 2.01 11.74 -16.03
CA TYR A 18 1.78 12.58 -14.86
C TYR A 18 1.74 11.77 -13.57
N VAL A 19 2.43 12.30 -12.56
CA VAL A 19 2.46 11.77 -11.19
C VAL A 19 2.04 12.88 -10.23
N PHE A 20 1.01 12.66 -9.45
CA PHE A 20 0.56 13.59 -8.43
C PHE A 20 1.17 13.19 -7.08
N TYR A 21 2.03 14.05 -6.54
CA TYR A 21 2.63 13.82 -5.24
C TYR A 21 1.72 14.33 -4.13
N VAL A 22 1.02 13.40 -3.47
CA VAL A 22 -0.08 13.73 -2.55
C VAL A 22 0.42 14.42 -1.29
N ASN A 23 1.61 14.07 -0.80
CA ASN A 23 2.19 14.71 0.39
C ASN A 23 2.47 16.20 0.18
N GLU A 24 2.81 16.62 -1.04
CA GLU A 24 3.03 18.04 -1.39
C GLU A 24 1.78 18.71 -2.00
N GLY A 25 0.84 17.93 -2.55
CA GLY A 25 -0.29 18.44 -3.30
C GLY A 25 0.08 19.01 -4.66
N SER A 26 1.08 18.44 -5.35
CA SER A 26 1.54 18.95 -6.65
C SER A 26 1.63 17.87 -7.73
N LEU A 27 1.25 18.24 -8.96
CA LEU A 27 1.39 17.40 -10.14
C LEU A 27 2.78 17.58 -10.77
N LYS A 28 3.48 16.47 -10.99
CA LYS A 28 4.76 16.42 -11.69
C LYS A 28 4.54 15.81 -13.07
N ALA A 29 5.06 16.48 -14.11
CA ALA A 29 5.07 15.97 -15.48
C ALA A 29 6.40 15.27 -15.76
N LEU A 30 6.32 14.08 -16.36
CA LEU A 30 7.44 13.24 -16.78
C LEU A 30 7.34 13.01 -18.29
N GLU A 31 8.47 12.78 -18.96
CA GLU A 31 8.43 12.35 -20.35
C GLU A 31 7.74 10.99 -20.49
N VAL A 32 6.92 10.80 -21.54
CA VAL A 32 6.25 9.51 -21.80
C VAL A 32 7.22 8.36 -22.02
N SER A 33 8.47 8.64 -22.42
CA SER A 33 9.54 7.65 -22.52
C SER A 33 9.74 6.84 -21.22
N VAL A 34 9.41 7.44 -20.06
CA VAL A 34 9.47 6.80 -18.74
C VAL A 34 8.39 5.72 -18.58
N ALA A 35 7.22 5.90 -19.19
CA ALA A 35 6.11 4.96 -19.13
C ALA A 35 6.28 3.73 -20.04
N LEU A 36 7.33 3.69 -20.86
CA LEU A 36 7.64 2.56 -21.75
C LEU A 36 8.38 1.41 -21.04
N GLY A 37 8.64 1.53 -19.73
CA GLY A 37 9.40 0.56 -18.95
C GLY A 37 8.63 -0.06 -17.79
N SER A 38 9.40 -0.74 -16.93
CA SER A 38 8.90 -1.28 -15.67
C SER A 38 8.53 -0.17 -14.69
N VAL A 39 7.63 -0.48 -13.77
CA VAL A 39 7.32 0.38 -12.61
C VAL A 39 8.59 0.73 -11.85
N HIS A 40 9.54 -0.20 -11.69
CA HIS A 40 10.81 0.09 -11.03
C HIS A 40 11.59 1.23 -11.71
N LYS A 41 11.66 1.24 -13.06
CA LYS A 41 12.33 2.32 -13.79
C LYS A 41 11.61 3.66 -13.58
N LEU A 42 10.28 3.66 -13.58
CA LEU A 42 9.48 4.83 -13.23
C LEU A 42 9.76 5.32 -11.80
N GLN A 43 9.85 4.42 -10.83
CA GLN A 43 10.18 4.77 -9.44
C GLN A 43 11.54 5.46 -9.31
N CYS A 44 12.56 5.01 -10.05
CA CYS A 44 13.87 5.68 -10.08
C CYS A 44 13.77 7.11 -10.62
N VAL A 45 13.02 7.33 -11.71
CA VAL A 45 12.81 8.68 -12.25
C VAL A 45 12.03 9.56 -11.28
N ILE A 46 11.03 9.00 -10.60
CA ILE A 46 10.29 9.71 -9.55
C ILE A 46 11.22 10.12 -8.41
N GLU A 47 12.16 9.25 -7.99
CA GLU A 47 13.14 9.58 -6.95
C GLU A 47 14.05 10.74 -7.37
N GLU A 48 14.50 10.77 -8.62
CA GLU A 48 15.34 11.86 -9.14
C GLU A 48 14.64 13.24 -9.03
N ILE A 49 13.34 13.28 -9.28
CA ILE A 49 12.56 14.53 -9.37
C ILE A 49 11.95 14.94 -8.03
N THR A 50 11.43 13.97 -7.26
CA THR A 50 10.73 14.22 -5.99
C THR A 50 11.63 14.06 -4.77
N ARG A 51 12.83 13.49 -4.94
CA ARG A 51 13.74 13.10 -3.85
C ARG A 51 13.13 12.10 -2.86
N VAL A 52 12.04 11.42 -3.23
CA VAL A 52 11.45 10.35 -2.43
C VAL A 52 12.14 9.02 -2.80
N PRO A 53 12.86 8.36 -1.87
CA PRO A 53 13.55 7.11 -2.17
C PRO A 53 12.60 6.01 -2.62
N VAL A 54 12.99 5.17 -3.60
CA VAL A 54 12.13 4.08 -4.13
C VAL A 54 11.52 3.22 -3.02
N ALA A 55 12.27 2.90 -1.97
CA ALA A 55 11.79 2.10 -0.84
C ALA A 55 10.61 2.75 -0.09
N GLU A 56 10.58 4.08 -0.04
CA GLU A 56 9.57 4.90 0.63
C GLU A 56 8.39 5.25 -0.27
N GLN A 57 8.49 5.03 -1.58
CA GLN A 57 7.40 5.30 -2.52
C GLN A 57 6.27 4.27 -2.38
N ALA A 58 5.04 4.75 -2.29
CA ALA A 58 3.82 4.00 -2.52
C ALA A 58 3.08 4.66 -3.69
N LEU A 59 3.01 3.95 -4.82
CA LEU A 59 2.36 4.42 -6.03
C LEU A 59 1.02 3.73 -6.18
N LEU A 60 -0.05 4.51 -6.31
CA LEU A 60 -1.42 4.02 -6.48
C LEU A 60 -2.03 4.57 -7.78
N VAL A 61 -2.84 3.76 -8.46
CA VAL A 61 -3.77 4.26 -9.48
C VAL A 61 -5.08 4.74 -8.84
N SER A 62 -5.89 5.47 -9.62
CA SER A 62 -7.29 5.68 -9.27
C SER A 62 -8.01 4.36 -8.99
N GLY A 63 -8.66 4.27 -7.84
CA GLY A 63 -9.24 3.03 -7.32
C GLY A 63 -8.39 2.30 -6.29
N GLY A 64 -7.14 2.71 -6.06
CA GLY A 64 -6.32 2.24 -4.95
C GLY A 64 -5.47 0.99 -5.22
N GLU A 65 -5.41 0.50 -6.45
CA GLU A 65 -4.46 -0.57 -6.79
C GLU A 65 -3.03 -0.03 -6.72
N GLY A 66 -2.19 -0.73 -5.95
CA GLY A 66 -0.77 -0.41 -5.82
C GLY A 66 0.05 -0.94 -6.99
N LEU A 67 1.00 -0.13 -7.47
CA LEU A 67 1.90 -0.53 -8.53
C LEU A 67 2.93 -1.54 -8.03
N GLN A 68 3.17 -2.59 -8.82
CA GLN A 68 4.16 -3.63 -8.54
C GLN A 68 5.42 -3.38 -9.36
N SER A 69 6.58 -3.34 -8.71
CA SER A 69 7.87 -2.95 -9.31
C SER A 69 8.26 -3.76 -10.54
N GLU A 70 7.84 -5.02 -10.60
CA GLU A 70 8.17 -5.99 -11.65
C GLU A 70 7.26 -5.86 -12.88
N LYS A 71 6.10 -5.21 -12.74
CA LYS A 71 5.15 -5.01 -13.84
C LYS A 71 5.59 -3.86 -14.74
N GLN A 72 5.11 -3.89 -15.99
CA GLN A 72 5.23 -2.77 -16.91
C GLN A 72 4.23 -1.67 -16.51
N VAL A 73 4.59 -0.40 -16.72
CA VAL A 73 3.67 0.72 -16.44
C VAL A 73 2.40 0.60 -17.30
N SER A 74 2.52 0.08 -18.53
CA SER A 74 1.40 -0.17 -19.45
C SER A 74 0.38 -1.21 -18.97
N TYR A 75 0.69 -1.99 -17.93
CA TYR A 75 -0.29 -2.86 -17.26
C TYR A 75 -1.42 -2.03 -16.63
N TYR A 76 -1.10 -0.82 -16.16
CA TYR A 76 -2.02 0.08 -15.49
C TYR A 76 -2.66 1.04 -16.51
N GLN A 77 -3.60 0.50 -17.29
CA GLN A 77 -4.21 1.21 -18.42
C GLN A 77 -4.92 2.50 -17.99
N GLY A 78 -4.73 3.57 -18.76
CA GLY A 78 -5.37 4.88 -18.52
C GLY A 78 -4.81 5.68 -17.34
N ALA A 79 -3.83 5.13 -16.60
CA ALA A 79 -3.13 5.86 -15.56
C ALA A 79 -2.00 6.73 -16.13
N GLY A 80 -1.65 7.80 -15.41
CA GLY A 80 -0.57 8.70 -15.77
C GLY A 80 -0.95 9.80 -16.77
N THR A 81 -2.25 10.08 -16.92
CA THR A 81 -2.72 11.25 -17.67
C THR A 81 -2.89 12.45 -16.72
N GLU A 82 -3.02 13.66 -17.25
CA GLU A 82 -3.18 14.85 -16.40
C GLU A 82 -4.45 14.79 -15.51
N SER A 83 -5.54 14.22 -16.03
CA SER A 83 -6.81 14.05 -15.28
C SER A 83 -6.87 12.75 -14.47
N ASN A 84 -5.99 11.79 -14.75
CA ASN A 84 -5.89 10.53 -14.02
C ASN A 84 -4.41 10.15 -13.79
N PRO A 85 -3.69 10.92 -12.95
CA PRO A 85 -2.27 10.69 -12.71
C PRO A 85 -2.05 9.46 -11.83
N LEU A 86 -0.80 9.04 -11.70
CA LEU A 86 -0.42 8.14 -10.61
C LEU A 86 -0.29 8.94 -9.31
N PHE A 87 -0.82 8.40 -8.22
CA PHE A 87 -0.72 9.02 -6.90
C PHE A 87 0.51 8.49 -6.18
N LEU A 88 1.45 9.39 -5.90
CA LEU A 88 2.63 9.11 -5.09
C LEU A 88 2.37 9.48 -3.63
N PHE A 89 2.66 8.52 -2.76
CA PHE A 89 2.71 8.71 -1.32
C PHE A 89 4.10 8.35 -0.79
N ARG A 90 4.58 9.12 0.18
CA ARG A 90 5.73 8.75 1.00
C ARG A 90 5.24 7.95 2.22
N LYS A 91 5.61 6.67 2.30
CA LYS A 91 5.14 5.71 3.33
C LYS A 91 5.42 6.15 4.77
N LEU A 92 6.60 6.72 5.00
CA LEU A 92 7.03 7.21 6.30
C LEU A 92 7.15 8.72 6.18
N TYR A 93 6.06 9.41 6.48
CA TYR A 93 6.13 10.86 6.58
C TYR A 93 6.95 11.21 7.80
N LYS A 94 8.22 11.54 7.59
CA LYS A 94 8.98 12.32 8.56
C LYS A 94 8.49 13.75 8.40
N GLU A 95 8.09 14.35 9.51
CA GLU A 95 7.79 15.77 9.59
C GLU A 95 9.12 16.55 9.46
N ASP A 96 9.76 16.43 8.29
CA ASP A 96 10.82 17.35 7.91
C ASP A 96 10.08 18.64 7.58
N GLY A 97 10.07 19.58 8.51
CA GLY A 97 9.30 20.83 8.49
C GLY A 97 9.64 21.82 7.37
N GLN A 98 10.12 21.34 6.23
CA GLN A 98 10.12 22.09 4.99
C GLN A 98 8.67 22.13 4.51
N GLY A 99 7.95 23.15 4.98
CA GLY A 99 6.60 23.44 4.52
C GLY A 99 6.55 23.44 3.01
N ILE A 100 5.37 23.14 2.45
CA ILE A 100 5.08 23.24 1.02
C ILE A 100 5.62 24.59 0.55
N GLU A 101 6.80 24.60 -0.08
CA GLU A 101 7.33 25.79 -0.70
C GLU A 101 6.37 26.08 -1.83
N LEU A 102 5.43 27.00 -1.58
CA LEU A 102 4.53 27.57 -2.54
C LEU A 102 5.35 28.42 -3.52
N ALA A 103 6.30 27.81 -4.23
CA ALA A 103 7.19 28.47 -5.18
C ALA A 103 6.39 29.26 -6.23
N ASN A 104 5.17 28.81 -6.54
CA ASN A 104 4.25 29.52 -7.44
C ASN A 104 3.72 30.84 -6.88
N ASN A 105 3.70 31.02 -5.56
CA ASN A 105 3.19 32.23 -4.93
C ASN A 105 4.20 33.39 -5.00
N ASP A 106 5.50 33.08 -5.13
CA ASP A 106 6.56 34.08 -5.22
C ASP A 106 6.52 34.86 -6.55
N GLU A 107 6.20 34.17 -7.66
CA GLU A 107 6.01 34.82 -8.97
C GLU A 107 4.82 35.80 -8.94
N LEU A 108 3.68 35.38 -8.40
CA LEU A 108 2.51 36.25 -8.24
C LEU A 108 2.79 37.42 -7.31
N TYR A 109 3.43 37.16 -6.17
CA TYR A 109 3.75 38.19 -5.21
C TYR A 109 4.65 39.24 -5.86
N THR A 110 5.66 38.82 -6.61
CA THR A 110 6.55 39.69 -7.37
C THR A 110 5.80 40.52 -8.42
N LEU A 111 4.88 39.89 -9.18
CA LEU A 111 4.04 40.58 -10.16
C LEU A 111 3.11 41.61 -9.53
N CYS A 112 2.45 41.26 -8.43
CA CYS A 112 1.57 42.14 -7.67
C CYS A 112 2.34 43.30 -7.03
N SER A 113 3.49 43.03 -6.40
CA SER A 113 4.35 44.05 -5.80
C SER A 113 4.84 45.03 -6.85
N GLY A 114 5.37 44.53 -7.98
CA GLY A 114 5.84 45.38 -9.06
C GLY A 114 4.75 46.27 -9.66
N LEU A 115 3.51 45.78 -9.75
CA LEU A 115 2.36 46.59 -10.16
C LEU A 115 2.03 47.67 -9.11
N TYR A 116 2.03 47.33 -7.83
CA TYR A 116 1.72 48.27 -6.75
C TYR A 116 2.77 49.38 -6.65
N ASP A 117 4.05 49.01 -6.75
CA ASP A 117 5.18 49.96 -6.75
C ASP A 117 5.08 50.92 -7.93
N GLU A 118 4.77 50.40 -9.13
CA GLU A 118 4.56 51.25 -10.32
C GLU A 118 3.38 52.21 -10.10
N LEU A 119 2.24 51.74 -9.61
CA LEU A 119 1.08 52.60 -9.33
C LEU A 119 1.40 53.69 -8.30
N HIS A 120 2.15 53.37 -7.24
CA HIS A 120 2.57 54.34 -6.24
C HIS A 120 3.49 55.42 -6.82
N VAL A 121 4.40 55.05 -7.73
CA VAL A 121 5.25 56.01 -8.47
C VAL A 121 4.40 56.90 -9.38
N LEU A 122 3.36 56.35 -10.02
CA LEU A 122 2.46 57.13 -10.88
C LEU A 122 1.60 58.12 -10.09
N ASP A 123 1.05 57.72 -8.94
CA ASP A 123 0.19 58.56 -8.10
C ASP A 123 0.92 59.77 -7.49
N SER A 124 2.24 59.65 -7.30
CA SER A 124 3.10 60.73 -6.80
C SER A 124 3.69 61.63 -7.89
N SER A 125 3.45 61.30 -9.17
CA SER A 125 4.00 62.02 -10.32
C SER A 125 3.14 63.22 -10.74
N THR A 126 3.77 64.25 -11.31
CA THR A 126 3.05 65.41 -11.84
C THR A 126 2.33 65.08 -13.15
N ILE A 127 1.12 65.64 -13.31
CA ILE A 127 0.28 65.38 -14.48
C ILE A 127 1.00 65.79 -15.76
N SER A 128 1.22 64.82 -16.64
CA SER A 128 1.90 65.01 -17.92
C SER A 128 1.40 63.99 -18.96
N ARG A 129 1.64 64.26 -20.24
CA ARG A 129 1.25 63.31 -21.31
C ARG A 129 1.96 61.94 -21.19
N PRO A 130 3.26 61.85 -20.85
CA PRO A 130 3.92 60.57 -20.58
C PRO A 130 3.30 59.80 -19.40
N LEU A 131 2.81 60.51 -18.37
CA LEU A 131 2.14 59.88 -17.22
C LEU A 131 0.90 59.11 -17.65
N ILE A 132 0.08 59.68 -18.54
CA ILE A 132 -1.13 59.02 -19.07
C ILE A 132 -0.76 57.70 -19.78
N THR A 133 0.27 57.70 -20.61
CA THR A 133 0.75 56.48 -21.29
C THR A 133 1.20 55.42 -20.27
N ARG A 134 1.93 55.82 -19.23
CA ARG A 134 2.35 54.88 -18.17
C ARG A 134 1.18 54.31 -17.38
N TYR A 135 0.14 55.10 -17.07
CA TYR A 135 -1.10 54.55 -16.48
C TYR A 135 -1.78 53.52 -17.40
N CYS A 136 -1.79 53.75 -18.72
CA CYS A 136 -2.30 52.76 -19.65
C CYS A 136 -1.47 51.46 -19.62
N ASP A 137 -0.15 51.57 -19.56
CA ASP A 137 0.74 50.40 -19.48
C ASP A 137 0.59 49.66 -18.15
N ALA A 138 0.48 50.37 -17.03
CA ALA A 138 0.17 49.81 -15.72
C ALA A 138 -1.20 49.12 -15.70
N GLY A 139 -2.21 49.69 -16.38
CA GLY A 139 -3.51 49.04 -16.57
C GLY A 139 -3.41 47.72 -17.34
N ARG A 140 -2.60 47.65 -18.40
CA ARG A 140 -2.34 46.39 -19.13
C ARG A 140 -1.57 45.39 -18.28
N LEU A 141 -0.62 45.85 -17.46
CA LEU A 141 0.07 44.98 -16.51
C LEU A 141 -0.91 44.42 -15.48
N GLY A 142 -1.80 45.26 -14.93
CA GLY A 142 -2.85 44.84 -14.00
C GLY A 142 -3.76 43.76 -14.57
N LEU A 143 -4.12 43.85 -15.86
CA LEU A 143 -4.87 42.80 -16.53
C LEU A 143 -4.09 41.47 -16.58
N LYS A 144 -2.80 41.51 -16.94
CA LYS A 144 -1.94 40.31 -16.95
C LYS A 144 -1.81 39.67 -15.57
N VAL A 145 -1.68 40.49 -14.53
CA VAL A 145 -1.65 40.00 -13.14
C VAL A 145 -2.97 39.31 -12.80
N ALA A 146 -4.10 39.92 -13.13
CA ALA A 146 -5.42 39.33 -12.89
C ALA A 146 -5.62 38.00 -13.63
N GLU A 147 -5.21 37.91 -14.91
CA GLU A 147 -5.23 36.67 -15.69
C GLU A 147 -4.37 35.58 -15.05
N ARG A 148 -3.16 35.94 -14.59
CA ARG A 148 -2.26 35.00 -13.90
C ARG A 148 -2.84 34.50 -12.58
N CYS A 149 -3.47 35.40 -11.81
CA CYS A 149 -4.18 35.04 -10.58
C CYS A 149 -5.32 34.05 -10.85
N LEU A 150 -6.11 34.27 -11.91
CA LEU A 150 -7.19 33.37 -12.30
C LEU A 150 -6.66 31.98 -12.69
N GLN A 151 -5.59 31.91 -13.48
CA GLN A 151 -4.95 30.65 -13.85
C GLN A 151 -4.46 29.87 -12.62
N LEU A 152 -3.86 30.56 -11.65
CA LEU A 152 -3.38 29.93 -10.42
C LEU A 152 -4.53 29.46 -9.53
N CYS A 153 -5.61 30.23 -9.43
CA CYS A 153 -6.84 29.76 -8.78
C CYS A 153 -7.39 28.49 -9.45
N ALA A 154 -7.44 28.46 -10.78
CA ALA A 154 -7.87 27.28 -11.55
C ALA A 154 -7.00 26.07 -11.20
N ARG A 155 -5.68 26.26 -11.18
CA ARG A 155 -4.74 25.20 -10.88
C ARG A 155 -4.87 24.70 -9.45
N LEU A 156 -5.03 25.61 -8.49
CA LEU A 156 -5.26 25.23 -7.09
C LEU A 156 -6.53 24.40 -6.94
N VAL A 157 -7.63 24.75 -7.63
CA VAL A 157 -8.87 23.95 -7.61
C VAL A 157 -8.61 22.54 -8.16
N GLN A 158 -7.91 22.43 -9.30
CA GLN A 158 -7.52 21.14 -9.88
C GLN A 158 -6.65 20.30 -8.92
N ASP A 159 -5.63 20.92 -8.31
CA ASP A 159 -4.74 20.22 -7.36
C ASP A 159 -5.51 19.74 -6.12
N HIS A 160 -6.53 20.48 -5.65
CA HIS A 160 -7.41 20.05 -4.57
C HIS A 160 -8.31 18.87 -4.97
N GLN A 161 -8.81 18.85 -6.22
CA GLN A 161 -9.56 17.71 -6.74
C GLN A 161 -8.66 16.45 -6.79
N LEU A 162 -7.41 16.60 -7.25
CA LEU A 162 -6.44 15.51 -7.30
C LEU A 162 -6.00 15.03 -5.92
N LEU A 163 -5.84 15.93 -4.94
CA LEU A 163 -5.62 15.58 -3.53
C LEU A 163 -6.76 14.70 -3.01
N HIS A 164 -8.00 15.09 -3.27
CA HIS A 164 -9.17 14.31 -2.87
C HIS A 164 -9.22 12.94 -3.57
N GLN A 165 -8.92 12.89 -4.86
CA GLN A 165 -8.87 11.64 -5.61
C GLN A 165 -7.77 10.71 -5.12
N GLY A 166 -6.57 11.24 -4.83
CA GLY A 166 -5.47 10.49 -4.22
C GLY A 166 -5.85 9.96 -2.85
N TRP A 167 -6.51 10.77 -2.02
CA TRP A 167 -7.06 10.32 -0.74
C TRP A 167 -8.04 9.15 -0.90
N LEU A 168 -8.99 9.23 -1.85
CA LEU A 168 -9.91 8.12 -2.12
C LEU A 168 -9.17 6.85 -2.58
N ALA A 169 -8.12 6.99 -3.40
CA ALA A 169 -7.29 5.86 -3.80
C ALA A 169 -6.57 5.23 -2.59
N LEU A 170 -6.03 6.04 -1.68
CA LEU A 170 -5.41 5.55 -0.44
C LEU A 170 -6.42 4.81 0.45
N ILE A 171 -7.61 5.36 0.63
CA ILE A 171 -8.67 4.73 1.42
C ILE A 171 -9.11 3.40 0.79
N SER A 172 -9.26 3.34 -0.53
CA SER A 172 -9.56 2.09 -1.24
C SER A 172 -8.46 1.05 -1.03
N ASN A 173 -7.18 1.45 -1.16
CA ASN A 173 -6.03 0.57 -0.90
C ASN A 173 -6.01 0.02 0.54
N LEU A 174 -6.38 0.87 1.52
CA LEU A 174 -6.48 0.47 2.92
C LEU A 174 -7.56 -0.59 3.14
N TYR A 175 -8.72 -0.45 2.48
CA TYR A 175 -9.79 -1.45 2.54
C TYR A 175 -9.36 -2.78 1.93
N ASP A 176 -8.74 -2.75 0.76
CA ASP A 176 -8.24 -3.97 0.12
C ASP A 176 -7.19 -4.66 0.98
N SER A 177 -6.27 -3.90 1.56
CA SER A 177 -5.25 -4.41 2.49
C SER A 177 -5.88 -5.03 3.72
N ARG A 178 -6.88 -4.38 4.32
CA ARG A 178 -7.66 -4.92 5.44
C ARG A 178 -8.32 -6.25 5.06
N THR A 179 -9.03 -6.31 3.93
CA THR A 179 -9.71 -7.54 3.48
C THR A 179 -8.71 -8.68 3.22
N GLN A 180 -7.52 -8.38 2.68
CA GLN A 180 -6.48 -9.39 2.49
C GLN A 180 -5.95 -9.92 3.83
N ILE A 181 -5.75 -9.04 4.81
CA ILE A 181 -5.31 -9.41 6.16
C ILE A 181 -6.41 -10.24 6.86
N GLU A 182 -7.68 -9.84 6.78
CA GLU A 182 -8.82 -10.59 7.31
C GLU A 182 -8.84 -12.02 6.75
N LYS A 183 -8.77 -12.19 5.42
CA LYS A 183 -8.73 -13.53 4.79
C LYS A 183 -7.54 -14.37 5.24
N LYS A 184 -6.36 -13.76 5.41
CA LYS A 184 -5.15 -14.46 5.91
C LYS A 184 -5.33 -14.89 7.36
N SER A 185 -5.91 -14.02 8.19
CA SER A 185 -6.19 -14.28 9.59
C SER A 185 -7.25 -15.37 9.77
N GLU A 186 -8.34 -15.36 9.00
CA GLU A 186 -9.34 -16.43 9.01
C GLU A 186 -8.72 -17.81 8.73
N ARG A 187 -7.84 -17.90 7.73
CA ARG A 187 -7.11 -19.14 7.41
C ARG A 187 -6.21 -19.58 8.56
N PHE A 188 -5.52 -18.64 9.20
CA PHE A 188 -4.69 -18.92 10.36
C PHE A 188 -5.54 -19.45 11.54
N LEU A 189 -6.63 -18.75 11.88
CA LEU A 189 -7.53 -19.12 12.98
C LEU A 189 -8.16 -20.51 12.73
N SER A 190 -8.63 -20.80 11.52
CA SER A 190 -9.17 -22.10 11.16
C SER A 190 -8.15 -23.24 11.33
N ARG A 191 -6.89 -23.02 10.92
CA ARG A 191 -5.81 -24.00 11.13
C ARG A 191 -5.48 -24.18 12.60
N TYR A 192 -5.54 -23.09 13.36
CA TYR A 192 -5.26 -23.10 14.79
C TYR A 192 -6.34 -23.84 15.59
N GLU A 193 -7.62 -23.67 15.25
CA GLU A 193 -8.72 -24.44 15.86
C GLU A 193 -8.59 -25.94 15.59
N ARG A 194 -8.13 -26.32 14.39
CA ARG A 194 -7.81 -27.72 14.08
C ARG A 194 -6.66 -28.24 14.94
N LEU A 195 -5.61 -27.43 15.14
CA LEU A 195 -4.49 -27.78 16.01
C LEU A 195 -4.95 -28.00 17.45
N LYS A 196 -5.80 -27.13 18.00
CA LYS A 196 -6.41 -27.29 19.33
C LYS A 196 -7.17 -28.60 19.45
N THR A 197 -8.02 -28.90 18.47
CA THR A 197 -8.77 -30.16 18.45
C THR A 197 -7.86 -31.38 18.41
N MET A 198 -6.79 -31.34 17.60
CA MET A 198 -5.80 -32.42 17.53
C MET A 198 -5.01 -32.57 18.83
N LYS A 199 -4.66 -31.46 19.48
CA LYS A 199 -4.01 -31.45 20.79
C LYS A 199 -4.86 -32.16 21.84
N ILE A 200 -6.13 -31.79 21.97
CA ILE A 200 -7.05 -32.43 22.93
C ILE A 200 -7.17 -33.95 22.65
N LYS A 201 -7.29 -34.34 21.38
CA LYS A 201 -7.33 -35.77 21.00
C LYS A 201 -6.05 -36.51 21.36
N ALA A 202 -4.89 -35.90 21.10
CA ALA A 202 -3.60 -36.49 21.44
C ALA A 202 -3.43 -36.62 22.96
N GLU A 203 -3.79 -35.58 23.74
CA GLU A 203 -3.77 -35.61 25.21
C GLU A 203 -4.68 -36.74 25.74
N THR A 204 -5.87 -36.92 25.16
CA THR A 204 -6.80 -37.99 25.56
C THR A 204 -6.25 -39.39 25.26
N LEU A 205 -5.59 -39.58 24.10
CA LEU A 205 -4.97 -40.85 23.73
C LEU A 205 -3.77 -41.17 24.64
N LEU A 206 -3.00 -40.15 25.04
CA LEU A 206 -1.83 -40.33 25.89
C LEU A 206 -2.18 -40.59 27.35
N GLN A 207 -3.35 -40.14 27.82
CA GLN A 207 -3.78 -40.32 29.20
C GLN A 207 -3.87 -41.80 29.63
N ASP A 208 -4.22 -42.70 28.70
CA ASP A 208 -4.33 -44.15 28.96
C ASP A 208 -3.12 -44.94 28.43
N PHE A 209 -2.08 -44.25 27.92
CA PHE A 209 -1.00 -44.91 27.19
C PHE A 209 -0.19 -45.86 28.06
N ASP A 210 0.03 -45.54 29.34
CA ASP A 210 0.72 -46.43 30.28
C ASP A 210 -0.06 -47.74 30.52
N ASN A 211 -1.40 -47.68 30.49
CA ASN A 211 -2.23 -48.87 30.60
C ASN A 211 -2.13 -49.72 29.32
N VAL A 212 -2.06 -49.07 28.16
CA VAL A 212 -1.78 -49.75 26.89
C VAL A 212 -0.42 -50.44 26.93
N LEU A 213 0.64 -49.76 27.37
CA LEU A 213 1.98 -50.36 27.52
C LEU A 213 1.97 -51.57 28.46
N ARG A 214 1.35 -51.45 29.64
CA ARG A 214 1.18 -52.56 30.58
C ARG A 214 0.39 -53.73 29.97
N THR A 215 -0.63 -53.43 29.17
CA THR A 215 -1.40 -54.47 28.46
C THR A 215 -0.55 -55.17 27.40
N LEU A 216 0.22 -54.42 26.61
CA LEU A 216 1.14 -54.98 25.60
C LEU A 216 2.22 -55.87 26.23
N GLN A 217 2.67 -55.56 27.45
CA GLN A 217 3.61 -56.39 28.21
C GLN A 217 2.97 -57.68 28.76
N GLN A 218 1.64 -57.74 28.93
CA GLN A 218 0.94 -58.93 29.42
C GLN A 218 0.54 -59.90 28.30
N ILE A 219 0.37 -59.41 27.07
CA ILE A 219 -0.01 -60.24 25.91
C ILE A 219 1.21 -61.02 25.44
N LYS A 220 1.24 -62.33 25.72
CA LYS A 220 2.25 -63.24 25.17
C LYS A 220 1.92 -63.65 23.74
N ILE A 221 2.92 -63.65 22.86
CA ILE A 221 2.78 -64.17 21.50
C ILE A 221 3.19 -65.65 21.49
N PRO A 222 2.30 -66.57 21.10
CA PRO A 222 2.65 -67.98 20.92
C PRO A 222 3.80 -68.16 19.93
N SER A 223 4.79 -69.00 20.29
CA SER A 223 5.98 -69.27 19.46
C SER A 223 5.66 -69.76 18.05
N ALA A 224 4.54 -70.48 17.89
CA ALA A 224 4.03 -70.90 16.58
C ALA A 224 3.78 -69.71 15.63
N LEU A 225 3.34 -68.56 16.14
CA LEU A 225 3.11 -67.34 15.35
C LEU A 225 4.42 -66.58 15.06
N LEU A 226 5.43 -66.72 15.91
CA LEU A 226 6.74 -66.07 15.74
C LEU A 226 7.58 -66.71 14.62
N SER A 227 7.37 -68.00 14.36
CA SER A 227 8.14 -68.79 13.37
C SER A 227 8.17 -68.18 11.96
N ASN A 228 7.11 -67.46 11.57
CA ASN A 228 6.97 -66.84 10.24
C ASN A 228 7.26 -65.32 10.24
N SER A 229 7.68 -64.73 11.36
CA SER A 229 7.96 -63.29 11.41
C SER A 229 9.27 -62.97 10.69
N TYR A 230 9.16 -62.48 9.45
CA TYR A 230 10.30 -62.00 8.66
C TYR A 230 11.07 -60.88 9.37
N LYS A 231 10.40 -60.05 10.19
CA LYS A 231 11.02 -58.95 10.94
C LYS A 231 11.98 -59.42 12.04
N LEU A 232 11.94 -60.70 12.41
CA LEU A 232 12.79 -61.28 13.45
C LEU A 232 13.94 -62.13 12.88
N GLN A 233 14.06 -62.26 11.55
CA GLN A 233 15.10 -63.06 10.90
C GLN A 233 16.49 -62.49 11.17
N GLY A 234 17.24 -63.14 12.07
CA GLY A 234 18.60 -62.75 12.45
C GLY A 234 18.99 -63.10 13.88
N SER A 235 18.00 -63.31 14.77
CA SER A 235 18.27 -63.86 16.10
C SER A 235 18.02 -65.36 16.11
N SER A 236 19.06 -66.18 16.24
CA SER A 236 19.00 -67.65 16.28
C SER A 236 18.24 -68.24 17.49
N LYS A 237 17.49 -67.43 18.25
CA LYS A 237 16.69 -67.81 19.43
C LYS A 237 15.17 -67.58 19.25
N ILE A 238 14.65 -67.59 18.01
CA ILE A 238 13.25 -67.28 17.66
C ILE A 238 12.18 -68.20 18.34
N ALA A 239 12.57 -69.21 19.12
CA ALA A 239 11.64 -70.08 19.84
C ALA A 239 11.29 -69.62 21.27
N GLU A 240 11.83 -68.51 21.76
CA GLU A 240 11.48 -68.00 23.09
C GLU A 240 10.14 -67.22 23.03
N GLU A 241 9.19 -67.56 23.91
CA GLU A 241 7.97 -66.78 24.11
C GLU A 241 8.33 -65.32 24.39
N CYS A 242 7.81 -64.38 23.58
CA CYS A 242 7.99 -62.95 23.83
C CYS A 242 6.64 -62.26 24.01
N THR A 243 6.65 -61.11 24.67
CA THR A 243 5.45 -60.26 24.82
C THR A 243 5.20 -59.47 23.53
N LEU A 244 3.97 -58.97 23.35
CA LEU A 244 3.63 -58.12 22.21
C LEU A 244 4.43 -56.81 22.23
N TYR A 245 4.68 -56.27 23.44
CA TYR A 245 5.59 -55.14 23.62
C TYR A 245 7.00 -55.43 23.11
N GLU A 246 7.62 -56.53 23.55
CA GLU A 246 8.97 -56.93 23.12
C GLU A 246 9.04 -57.17 21.61
N TYR A 247 7.99 -57.75 21.04
CA TYR A 247 7.88 -57.93 19.59
C TYR A 247 7.88 -56.61 18.84
N ILE A 248 7.10 -55.61 19.31
CA ILE A 248 7.05 -54.27 18.71
C ILE A 248 8.41 -53.58 18.83
N ALA A 249 9.01 -53.59 20.02
CA ALA A 249 10.32 -52.99 20.28
C ALA A 249 11.44 -53.61 19.41
N ARG A 250 11.35 -54.91 19.12
CA ARG A 250 12.30 -55.60 18.24
C ARG A 250 12.06 -55.35 16.77
N ALA A 251 10.80 -55.13 16.38
CA ALA A 251 10.40 -54.81 15.01
C ALA A 251 10.77 -53.38 14.61
N ASP A 252 10.87 -52.46 15.57
CA ASP A 252 11.35 -51.09 15.36
C ASP A 252 12.30 -50.64 16.48
N PRO A 253 13.58 -51.06 16.42
CA PRO A 253 14.55 -50.74 17.47
C PRO A 253 14.92 -49.25 17.55
N GLN A 254 14.55 -48.45 16.55
CA GLN A 254 14.88 -47.02 16.49
C GLN A 254 13.85 -46.15 17.20
N ASN A 255 12.62 -46.63 17.38
CA ASN A 255 11.53 -45.87 17.97
C ASN A 255 10.97 -46.61 19.20
N SER A 256 11.30 -46.09 20.39
CA SER A 256 10.69 -46.56 21.63
C SER A 256 9.26 -46.01 21.76
N LEU A 257 8.32 -46.87 22.17
CA LEU A 257 6.93 -46.46 22.42
C LEU A 257 6.84 -45.48 23.60
N GLU A 258 7.64 -45.70 24.64
CA GLU A 258 7.77 -44.82 25.79
C GLU A 258 8.29 -43.44 25.36
N GLU A 259 9.40 -43.41 24.62
CA GLU A 259 9.99 -42.16 24.13
C GLU A 259 9.04 -41.42 23.18
N MET A 260 8.24 -42.15 22.38
CA MET A 260 7.24 -41.54 21.51
C MET A 260 6.18 -40.78 22.31
N SER A 261 5.67 -41.35 23.40
CA SER A 261 4.72 -40.69 24.30
C SER A 261 5.33 -39.43 24.91
N GLU A 262 6.57 -39.51 25.40
CA GLU A 262 7.29 -38.36 25.97
C GLU A 262 7.51 -37.26 24.94
N GLN A 263 7.92 -37.62 23.72
CA GLN A 263 8.13 -36.67 22.62
C GLN A 263 6.83 -35.97 22.23
N VAL A 264 5.72 -36.70 22.12
CA VAL A 264 4.42 -36.10 21.80
C VAL A 264 4.00 -35.15 22.94
N ASN A 265 4.09 -35.57 24.20
CA ASN A 265 3.78 -34.70 25.34
C ASN A 265 4.63 -33.42 25.36
N MET A 266 5.92 -33.52 25.03
CA MET A 266 6.82 -32.36 24.89
C MET A 266 6.38 -31.44 23.75
N LEU A 267 5.92 -31.96 22.61
CA LEU A 267 5.44 -31.13 21.49
C LEU A 267 4.09 -30.45 21.82
N LEU A 268 3.20 -31.16 22.52
CA LEU A 268 1.91 -30.63 22.96
C LEU A 268 2.08 -29.52 24.00
N SER A 269 3.06 -29.63 24.90
CA SER A 269 3.36 -28.60 25.89
C SER A 269 3.93 -27.31 25.29
N LYS A 270 4.66 -27.42 24.17
CA LYS A 270 5.13 -26.26 23.38
C LYS A 270 4.02 -25.55 22.61
N THR A 271 2.87 -26.20 22.40
CA THR A 271 1.74 -25.60 21.69
C THR A 271 1.01 -24.62 22.62
N SER A 272 1.19 -23.33 22.36
CA SER A 272 0.67 -22.21 23.16
C SER A 272 -0.42 -21.42 22.42
N ASP A 273 -1.27 -20.74 23.20
CA ASP A 273 -2.31 -19.79 22.75
C ASP A 273 -1.79 -18.37 22.52
N THR A 274 -0.50 -18.12 22.71
CA THR A 274 0.13 -16.79 22.65
C THR A 274 -0.04 -16.11 21.28
N GLU A 275 0.38 -16.78 20.22
CA GLU A 275 0.34 -16.27 18.85
C GLU A 275 -1.11 -16.09 18.39
N TYR A 276 -1.98 -17.02 18.77
CA TYR A 276 -3.42 -16.93 18.50
C TYR A 276 -4.03 -15.67 19.11
N LYS A 277 -3.78 -15.43 20.41
CA LYS A 277 -4.29 -14.25 21.11
C LYS A 277 -3.73 -12.96 20.49
N GLN A 278 -2.46 -12.95 20.10
CA GLN A 278 -1.83 -11.80 19.46
C GLN A 278 -2.46 -11.49 18.10
N VAL A 279 -2.68 -12.50 17.24
CA VAL A 279 -3.35 -12.31 15.94
C VAL A 279 -4.76 -11.78 16.14
N VAL A 280 -5.54 -12.36 17.05
CA VAL A 280 -6.91 -11.89 17.35
C VAL A 280 -6.91 -10.44 17.85
N SER A 281 -5.99 -10.09 18.75
CA SER A 281 -5.85 -8.73 19.27
C SER A 281 -5.49 -7.73 18.16
N ASN A 282 -4.50 -8.06 17.33
CA ASN A 282 -4.08 -7.21 16.22
C ASN A 282 -5.20 -7.03 15.18
N MET A 283 -5.97 -8.08 14.90
CA MET A 283 -7.11 -7.99 13.99
C MET A 283 -8.21 -7.07 14.51
N ARG A 284 -8.49 -7.14 15.83
CA ARG A 284 -9.43 -6.22 16.46
C ARG A 284 -8.95 -4.77 16.34
N TYR A 285 -7.69 -4.52 16.68
CA TYR A 285 -7.07 -3.19 16.58
C TYR A 285 -7.16 -2.63 15.15
N VAL A 286 -6.71 -3.40 14.15
CA VAL A 286 -6.79 -2.97 12.73
C VAL A 286 -8.24 -2.71 12.31
N SER A 287 -9.19 -3.54 12.72
CA SER A 287 -10.60 -3.34 12.41
C SER A 287 -11.15 -2.06 13.03
N GLU A 288 -10.77 -1.74 14.27
CA GLU A 288 -11.21 -0.52 14.96
C GLU A 288 -10.63 0.74 14.29
N GLU A 289 -9.31 0.77 14.05
CA GLU A 289 -8.62 1.91 13.42
C GLU A 289 -9.14 2.18 12.01
N VAL A 290 -9.23 1.14 11.17
CA VAL A 290 -9.74 1.28 9.81
C VAL A 290 -11.23 1.65 9.82
N SER A 291 -11.97 1.36 10.89
CA SER A 291 -13.40 1.69 11.02
C SER A 291 -13.69 3.10 11.51
N ASN A 292 -12.66 3.84 11.93
CA ASN A 292 -12.82 5.20 12.40
C ASN A 292 -13.31 6.13 11.26
N PRO A 293 -14.52 6.72 11.37
CA PRO A 293 -15.07 7.58 10.33
C PRO A 293 -14.29 8.88 10.13
N GLU A 294 -13.57 9.34 11.17
CA GLU A 294 -12.74 10.56 11.09
C GLU A 294 -11.53 10.35 10.18
N ILE A 295 -11.03 9.11 10.07
CA ILE A 295 -9.96 8.75 9.14
C ILE A 295 -10.51 8.51 7.73
N ARG A 296 -11.83 8.38 7.53
CA ARG A 296 -12.43 8.07 6.23
C ARG A 296 -12.96 9.30 5.51
N ASN A 297 -13.61 10.18 6.26
CA ASN A 297 -14.47 11.20 5.69
C ASN A 297 -13.94 12.59 5.98
N ILE A 298 -13.52 13.28 4.92
CA ILE A 298 -13.30 14.72 4.97
C ILE A 298 -14.65 15.41 4.80
N ARG A 299 -15.31 15.73 5.93
CA ARG A 299 -16.66 16.32 5.91
C ARG A 299 -16.72 17.58 5.05
N GLY A 300 -17.77 17.66 4.23
CA GLY A 300 -18.04 18.81 3.37
C GLY A 300 -17.03 19.06 2.24
N ILE A 301 -16.09 18.15 1.96
CA ILE A 301 -15.11 18.35 0.89
C ILE A 301 -15.79 18.46 -0.48
N ASN A 302 -16.71 17.56 -0.80
CA ASN A 302 -17.44 17.58 -2.07
C ASN A 302 -18.22 18.88 -2.25
N THR A 303 -18.93 19.34 -1.22
CA THR A 303 -19.66 20.62 -1.26
C THR A 303 -18.72 21.79 -1.52
N ARG A 304 -17.56 21.83 -0.85
CA ARG A 304 -16.55 22.87 -1.06
C ARG A 304 -15.96 22.84 -2.46
N LEU A 305 -15.63 21.65 -2.99
CA LEU A 305 -15.13 21.50 -4.36
C LEU A 305 -16.18 21.94 -5.40
N THR A 306 -17.43 21.52 -5.27
CA THR A 306 -18.51 21.97 -6.17
C THR A 306 -18.73 23.48 -6.09
N GLN A 307 -18.67 24.08 -4.90
CA GLN A 307 -18.77 25.53 -4.74
C GLN A 307 -17.59 26.27 -5.41
N LEU A 308 -16.36 25.76 -5.25
CA LEU A 308 -15.18 26.31 -5.89
C LEU A 308 -15.29 26.25 -7.42
N ASP A 309 -15.70 25.10 -7.96
CA ASP A 309 -15.94 24.96 -9.39
C ASP A 309 -17.01 25.95 -9.88
N ALA A 310 -18.14 26.06 -9.18
CA ALA A 310 -19.20 27.00 -9.55
C ALA A 310 -18.72 28.47 -9.52
N MET A 311 -17.93 28.85 -8.51
CA MET A 311 -17.35 30.19 -8.41
C MET A 311 -16.38 30.46 -9.55
N PHE A 312 -15.54 29.50 -9.91
CA PHE A 312 -14.60 29.64 -11.02
C PHE A 312 -15.33 29.87 -12.36
N HIS A 313 -16.30 29.02 -12.69
CA HIS A 313 -17.10 29.15 -13.92
C HIS A 313 -17.93 30.44 -13.97
N SER A 314 -18.28 31.02 -12.81
CA SER A 314 -18.98 32.31 -12.74
C SER A 314 -18.08 33.51 -13.02
N LYS A 315 -16.77 33.37 -12.81
CA LYS A 315 -15.76 34.42 -12.99
C LYS A 315 -15.09 34.38 -14.37
N GLU A 316 -15.16 33.23 -15.03
CA GLU A 316 -14.70 33.08 -16.41
C GLU A 316 -15.66 33.71 -17.44
N ARG A 317 -16.92 33.94 -17.04
CA ARG A 317 -17.95 34.65 -17.83
C ARG A 317 -17.90 36.15 -17.58
#